data_AF-A0A429DVE4-F1
#
_entry.id   AF-A0A429DVE4-F1
#
_cell.length_a   1.000
_cell.length_b   1.000
_cell.length_c   1.000
_cell.angle_alpha   90.00
_cell.angle_beta   90.00
_cell.angle_gamma   90.00
#
_symmetry.space_group_name_H-M   'P 1'
#
loop_
_entity.id
_entity.type
_entity.pdbx_description
1 polymer ?
#
loop_
_entity_poly.entity_id
_entity_poly.type
_entity_poly.pdbx_seq_one_letter_code
_entity_poly.pdbx_strand_id
1 'polypeptide(L)'
;MSGSAWHARVECGPEVGAGFLVSGRRLLTCAHVVRWADRAPVTVSFPGRRDLGGLSAAVAVHGGWQGGAADPGDLAVLELDRDVPLTPAAFAPPRAERTTP
;
A
#
# COMPACT_ATOMS: atom_id res chain seq x y z
N MET A 1 9.24 -20.83 -1.04
CA MET A 1 8.51 -20.02 -0.05
C MET A 1 8.83 -18.55 -0.31
N SER A 2 8.01 -17.80 -1.05
CA SER A 2 8.27 -16.36 -1.23
C SER A 2 7.59 -15.59 -0.09
N GLY A 3 8.31 -15.37 1.01
CA GLY A 3 7.84 -14.60 2.18
C GLY A 3 7.60 -13.10 1.92
N SER A 4 7.35 -12.73 0.66
CA SER A 4 7.32 -11.37 0.14
C SER A 4 6.30 -11.19 -0.99
N ALA A 5 5.46 -12.20 -1.28
CA ALA A 5 4.48 -12.12 -2.36
C ALA A 5 3.46 -10.98 -2.17
N TRP A 6 3.19 -10.61 -0.92
CA TRP A 6 2.31 -9.51 -0.53
C TRP A 6 2.89 -8.10 -0.77
N HIS A 7 4.19 -7.98 -1.08
CA HIS A 7 4.78 -6.67 -1.36
C HIS A 7 4.25 -6.17 -2.68
N ALA A 8 3.87 -4.90 -2.67
CA ALA A 8 3.29 -4.24 -3.80
C ALA A 8 4.09 -3.00 -4.18
N ARG A 9 4.06 -2.70 -5.47
CA ARG A 9 4.45 -1.41 -6.02
C ARG A 9 3.18 -0.62 -6.30
N VAL A 10 3.14 0.60 -5.81
CA VAL A 10 2.03 1.55 -5.96
C VAL A 10 2.49 2.71 -6.83
N GLU A 11 1.66 3.09 -7.80
CA GLU A 11 1.90 4.22 -8.70
C GLU A 11 0.71 5.16 -8.68
N CYS A 12 0.97 6.46 -8.58
CA CYS A 12 -0.06 7.50 -8.64
C CYS A 12 0.52 8.78 -9.24
N GLY A 13 0.24 9.02 -10.52
CA GLY A 13 0.83 10.13 -11.26
C GLY A 13 2.37 10.04 -11.26
N PRO A 14 3.11 11.06 -10.79
CA PRO A 14 4.57 11.01 -10.72
C PRO A 14 5.10 10.16 -9.55
N GLU A 15 4.24 9.76 -8.61
CA GLU A 15 4.67 9.03 -7.42
C GLU A 15 4.78 7.53 -7.66
N VAL A 16 5.84 6.96 -7.12
CA VAL A 16 6.08 5.53 -7.08
C VAL A 16 6.49 5.18 -5.65
N GLY A 17 5.77 4.25 -5.04
CA GLY A 17 6.03 3.81 -3.68
C GLY A 17 5.82 2.32 -3.48
N ALA A 18 6.11 1.88 -2.26
CA ALA A 18 5.85 0.53 -1.82
C ALA A 18 4.55 0.47 -1.01
N GLY A 19 3.94 -0.71 -1.01
CA GLY A 19 2.87 -1.05 -0.09
C GLY A 19 2.82 -2.54 0.16
N PHE A 20 1.87 -2.97 0.99
CA PHE A 20 1.68 -4.40 1.26
C PHE A 20 0.21 -4.75 1.47
N LEU A 21 -0.17 -5.93 1.00
CA LEU A 21 -1.51 -6.46 1.15
C LEU A 21 -1.79 -6.77 2.63
N VAL A 22 -2.90 -6.27 3.18
CA VAL A 22 -3.30 -6.47 4.59
C VAL A 22 -4.62 -7.23 4.74
N SER A 23 -5.36 -7.40 3.65
CA SER A 23 -6.49 -8.33 3.53
C SER A 23 -6.65 -8.75 2.07
N GLY A 24 -7.61 -9.62 1.72
CA GLY A 24 -7.82 -10.04 0.33
C GLY A 24 -7.99 -8.90 -0.68
N ARG A 25 -8.43 -7.71 -0.24
CA ARG A 25 -8.72 -6.57 -1.12
C ARG A 25 -8.17 -5.23 -0.65
N ARG A 26 -7.45 -5.21 0.49
CA ARG A 26 -6.90 -3.97 1.07
C ARG A 26 -5.40 -3.99 1.12
N LEU A 27 -4.81 -2.86 0.77
CA LEU A 27 -3.38 -2.62 0.77
C LEU A 27 -3.06 -1.39 1.61
N LEU A 28 -2.02 -1.48 2.44
CA LEU A 28 -1.49 -0.33 3.17
C LEU A 28 -0.28 0.23 2.43
N THR A 29 -0.23 1.56 2.31
CA THR A 29 0.86 2.34 1.71
C THR A 29 1.02 3.65 2.47
N CYS A 30 2.03 4.45 2.08
CA CYS A 30 2.18 5.82 2.56
C CYS A 30 1.18 6.75 1.86
N ALA A 31 0.67 7.73 2.60
CA ALA A 31 -0.27 8.73 2.07
C ALA A 31 0.38 9.59 0.98
N HIS A 32 1.67 9.95 1.15
CA HIS A 32 2.38 10.77 0.17
C HIS A 32 2.48 10.10 -1.21
N VAL A 33 2.50 8.76 -1.27
CA VAL A 33 2.55 7.97 -2.50
C VAL A 33 1.27 8.13 -3.32
N VAL A 34 0.13 8.41 -2.66
CA VAL A 34 -1.18 8.57 -3.30
C VAL A 34 -1.68 10.01 -3.27
N ARG A 35 -0.79 10.98 -3.07
CA ARG A 35 -1.15 12.41 -2.98
C ARG A 35 -1.79 12.99 -4.25
N TRP A 36 -1.68 12.28 -5.38
CA TRP A 36 -2.25 12.68 -6.68
C TRP A 36 -3.51 11.89 -7.05
N ALA A 37 -4.12 11.16 -6.12
CA ALA A 37 -5.26 10.29 -6.41
C ALA A 37 -6.52 11.04 -6.90
N ASP A 38 -6.59 12.36 -6.69
CA ASP A 38 -7.62 13.24 -7.25
C ASP A 38 -7.43 13.53 -8.76
N ARG A 39 -6.21 13.32 -9.28
CA ARG A 39 -5.78 13.74 -10.63
C ARG A 39 -5.21 12.60 -11.47
N ALA A 40 -4.84 11.48 -10.85
CA ALA A 40 -4.23 10.34 -11.51
C ALA A 40 -4.75 9.02 -10.94
N PRO A 41 -4.88 7.97 -11.77
CA PRO A 41 -5.28 6.66 -11.28
C PRO A 41 -4.23 6.08 -10.34
N VAL A 42 -4.67 5.32 -9.33
CA VAL A 42 -3.79 4.54 -8.47
C VAL A 42 -3.68 3.13 -9.04
N THR A 43 -2.48 2.72 -9.41
CA THR A 43 -2.18 1.38 -9.92
C THR A 43 -1.35 0.61 -8.92
N VAL A 44 -1.71 -0.65 -8.68
CA VAL A 44 -1.01 -1.57 -7.78
C VAL A 44 -0.52 -2.77 -8.57
N SER A 45 0.72 -3.18 -8.36
CA SER A 45 1.24 -4.45 -8.89
C SER A 45 2.01 -5.21 -7.81
N PHE A 46 2.09 -6.54 -7.94
CA PHE A 46 2.81 -7.40 -7.00
C PHE A 46 4.07 -7.96 -7.67
N PRO A 47 5.28 -7.41 -7.42
CA PRO A 47 6.49 -7.87 -8.07
C PRO A 47 6.81 -9.36 -7.85
N GLY A 48 6.39 -9.91 -6.71
CA GLY A 48 6.52 -11.33 -6.39
C GLY A 48 5.50 -12.24 -7.09
N ARG A 49 4.49 -11.67 -7.76
CA ARG A 49 3.36 -12.35 -8.42
C ARG A 49 2.93 -11.60 -9.68
N ARG A 50 3.85 -11.55 -10.65
CA ARG A 50 3.67 -10.82 -11.92
C ARG A 50 2.47 -11.32 -12.74
N ASP A 51 2.03 -12.55 -12.52
CA ASP A 51 0.84 -13.15 -13.13
C ASP A 51 -0.46 -12.41 -12.77
N LEU A 52 -0.49 -11.67 -11.67
CA LEU A 52 -1.65 -10.87 -11.26
C LEU A 52 -1.80 -9.57 -12.07
N GLY A 53 -0.77 -9.14 -12.80
CA GLY A 53 -0.77 -7.88 -13.55
C GLY A 53 -0.88 -6.63 -12.65
N GLY A 54 -1.18 -5.50 -13.28
CA GLY A 54 -1.56 -4.27 -12.58
C GLY A 54 -3.05 -4.28 -12.24
N LEU A 55 -3.39 -3.76 -11.05
CA LEU A 55 -4.73 -3.62 -10.52
C LEU A 55 -5.05 -2.14 -10.33
N SER A 56 -6.28 -1.73 -10.59
CA SER A 56 -6.75 -0.42 -10.17
C SER A 56 -7.08 -0.42 -8.68
N ALA A 57 -6.88 0.72 -8.04
CA ALA A 57 -7.19 0.90 -6.63
C ALA A 57 -7.78 2.29 -6.37
N ALA A 58 -8.52 2.42 -5.26
CA ALA A 58 -9.02 3.68 -4.75
C ALA A 58 -8.57 3.89 -3.30
N VAL A 59 -8.34 5.15 -2.90
CA VAL A 59 -8.03 5.48 -1.51
C VAL A 59 -9.30 5.32 -0.67
N ALA A 60 -9.35 4.30 0.18
CA ALA A 60 -10.47 4.04 1.07
C ALA A 60 -10.35 4.81 2.39
N VAL A 61 -9.12 4.95 2.89
CA VAL A 61 -8.81 5.71 4.11
C VAL A 61 -7.51 6.48 3.90
N HIS A 62 -7.50 7.76 4.28
CA HIS A 62 -6.32 8.61 4.30
C HIS A 62 -6.00 9.00 5.75
N GLY A 63 -4.75 8.83 6.18
CA GLY A 63 -4.28 9.03 7.55
C GLY A 63 -4.18 10.49 7.99
N GLY A 64 -4.52 11.42 7.10
CA GLY A 64 -4.52 12.86 7.39
C GLY A 64 -3.16 13.53 7.25
N TRP A 65 -2.24 12.94 6.47
CA TRP A 65 -0.93 13.51 6.14
C TRP A 65 -0.99 15.00 5.72
N GLN A 66 -0.09 15.81 6.27
CA GLN A 66 0.02 17.26 6.08
C GLN A 66 1.33 17.68 5.38
N GLY A 67 2.11 16.73 4.85
CA GLY A 67 3.30 17.02 4.03
C GLY A 67 4.65 16.68 4.65
N GLY A 68 4.71 16.34 5.94
CA GLY A 68 5.97 16.03 6.63
C GLY A 68 6.44 14.58 6.40
N ALA A 69 7.75 14.36 6.27
CA ALA A 69 8.31 13.00 6.13
C ALA A 69 8.18 12.15 7.41
N ALA A 70 8.09 12.80 8.57
CA ALA A 70 7.87 12.16 9.87
C ALA A 70 6.44 12.37 10.38
N ASP A 71 5.52 12.78 9.50
CA ASP A 71 4.14 13.01 9.85
C ASP A 71 3.45 11.66 10.15
N PRO A 72 2.88 11.48 11.37
CA PRO A 72 2.23 10.23 11.75
C PRO A 72 1.00 9.91 10.88
N GLY A 73 0.47 10.89 10.15
CA GLY A 73 -0.62 10.72 9.18
C GLY A 73 -0.20 10.17 7.82
N ASP A 74 1.09 9.88 7.59
CA ASP A 74 1.61 9.33 6.31
C ASP A 74 1.24 7.85 6.08
N LEU A 75 -0.05 7.56 6.15
CA LEU A 75 -0.64 6.24 5.94
C LEU A 75 -1.88 6.38 5.06
N ALA A 76 -2.05 5.44 4.13
CA ALA A 76 -3.27 5.31 3.34
C ALA A 76 -3.63 3.83 3.16
N VAL A 77 -4.92 3.54 3.24
CA VAL A 77 -5.48 2.23 2.89
C VAL A 77 -6.10 2.34 1.50
N LEU A 78 -5.67 1.47 0.60
CA LEU A 78 -6.25 1.32 -0.73
C LEU A 78 -7.21 0.14 -0.76
N GLU A 79 -8.33 0.32 -1.43
CA GLU A 79 -9.24 -0.76 -1.83
C GLU A 79 -8.93 -1.14 -3.29
N LEU A 80 -8.68 -2.43 -3.52
CA LEU A 80 -8.38 -2.97 -4.86
C LEU A 80 -9.68 -3.23 -5.64
N ASP A 81 -9.59 -3.21 -6.97
CA ASP A 81 -10.72 -3.48 -7.87
C ASP A 81 -11.22 -4.95 -7.85
N ARG A 82 -10.40 -5.87 -7.33
CA ARG A 82 -10.72 -7.30 -7.16
C ARG A 82 -9.95 -7.92 -6.00
N ASP A 83 -10.41 -9.08 -5.56
CA ASP A 83 -9.70 -9.88 -4.56
C ASP A 83 -8.38 -10.43 -5.13
N VAL A 84 -7.36 -10.42 -4.29
CA VAL A 84 -6.02 -10.89 -4.58
C VAL A 84 -5.78 -12.19 -3.81
N PRO A 85 -5.51 -13.32 -4.51
CA PRO A 85 -5.35 -14.63 -3.89
C PRO A 85 -3.94 -14.81 -3.30
N LEU A 86 -3.53 -13.89 -2.44
CA LEU A 86 -2.27 -13.92 -1.71
C LEU A 86 -2.55 -13.91 -0.21
N THR A 87 -1.74 -14.65 0.55
CA THR A 87 -1.71 -14.48 2.00
C THR A 87 -1.32 -13.03 2.30
N PRO A 88 -2.10 -12.28 3.10
CA PRO A 88 -1.77 -10.91 3.48
C PRO A 88 -0.69 -10.84 4.55
N ALA A 89 -0.02 -9.69 4.65
CA ALA A 89 0.95 -9.41 5.70
C ALA A 89 0.25 -9.34 7.07
N ALA A 90 0.91 -9.91 8.07
CA ALA A 90 0.50 -9.77 9.46
C ALA A 90 1.12 -8.50 10.06
N PHE A 91 0.31 -7.68 10.71
CA PHE A 91 0.82 -6.55 11.49
C PHE A 91 1.58 -7.05 12.71
N ALA A 92 2.61 -6.29 13.09
CA ALA A 92 3.19 -6.42 14.41
C ALA A 92 2.12 -6.13 15.48
N PRO A 93 2.16 -6.80 16.64
CA PRO A 93 1.34 -6.41 17.77
C PRO A 93 1.60 -4.94 18.16
N PRO A 94 0.59 -4.22 18.67
CA PRO A 94 0.84 -2.92 19.29
C PRO A 94 1.91 -3.03 20.37
N ARG A 95 2.79 -2.02 20.50
CA ARG A 95 3.92 -1.99 21.45
C ARG A 95 5.07 -2.96 21.14
N ALA A 96 5.06 -3.56 19.95
CA ALA A 96 6.17 -4.35 19.43
C ALA A 96 6.99 -3.61 18.36
N GLU A 97 6.87 -2.28 18.30
CA GLU A 97 7.67 -1.42 17.43
C GLU A 97 9.17 -1.67 17.64
N ARG A 98 9.90 -1.75 16.52
CA ARG A 98 11.35 -1.82 16.55
C ARG A 98 11.89 -0.43 16.85
N THR A 99 12.59 -0.30 17.97
CA THR A 99 13.18 0.97 18.42
C THR A 99 14.52 1.30 17.75
N THR A 100 15.03 0.43 16.89
CA THR A 100 16.26 0.64 16.11
C THR A 100 16.04 0.30 14.63
N PRO A 101 16.62 1.07 13.69
CA PRO A 101 16.59 0.77 12.25
C PRO A 101 17.22 -0.58 11.91
#